data_AF-A0A7G6XIT5-F1
#
_entry.id   AF-A0A7G6XIT5-F1
#
_cell.length_a   1.000
_cell.length_b   1.000
_cell.length_c   1.000
_cell.angle_alpha   90.00
_cell.angle_beta   90.00
_cell.angle_gamma   90.00
#
_symmetry.space_group_name_H-M   'P 1'
#
loop_
_entity.id
_entity.type
_entity.pdbx_description
1 polymer ?
#
loop_
_entity_poly.entity_id
_entity_poly.type
_entity_poly.pdbx_seq_one_letter_code
_entity_poly.pdbx_strand_id
1 'polypeptide(L)' 'MTTESAWEPAPVPEVADMFRRVEIPWWIAGGHAIELAVGRVIREHDDIDVLGSVRRIMVGARV' A
#
# COMPACT_ATOMS: atom_id res chain seq x y z
N MET A 1 -25.69 -23.69 -0.40
CA MET A 1 -24.93 -22.97 -1.44
C MET A 1 -24.34 -21.77 -0.73
N THR A 2 -23.11 -21.89 -0.25
CA THR A 2 -22.39 -20.80 0.41
C THR A 2 -22.09 -19.75 -0.64
N THR A 3 -22.76 -18.61 -0.56
CA THR A 3 -22.39 -17.43 -1.34
C THR A 3 -21.01 -17.01 -0.84
N GLU A 4 -19.95 -17.34 -1.59
CA GLU A 4 -18.68 -16.63 -1.42
C GLU A 4 -19.00 -15.14 -1.58
N SER A 5 -18.77 -14.36 -0.53
CA SER A 5 -18.89 -12.91 -0.61
C SER A 5 -17.96 -12.43 -1.71
N ALA A 6 -18.48 -11.72 -2.70
CA ALA A 6 -17.65 -11.10 -3.73
C ALA A 6 -16.65 -10.16 -3.03
N TRP A 7 -15.36 -10.36 -3.30
CA TRP A 7 -14.33 -9.45 -2.85
C TRP A 7 -14.52 -8.10 -3.55
N GLU A 8 -14.55 -7.01 -2.77
CA GLU A 8 -14.59 -5.64 -3.27
C GLU A 8 -13.30 -4.94 -2.84
N PRO A 9 -12.50 -4.38 -3.78
CA PRO A 9 -11.28 -3.68 -3.44
C PRO A 9 -11.57 -2.47 -2.53
N ALA A 10 -10.86 -2.38 -1.40
CA ALA A 10 -10.99 -1.26 -0.49
C ALA A 10 -10.43 0.03 -1.11
N PRO A 11 -11.00 1.21 -0.81
CA PRO A 11 -10.42 2.48 -1.23
C PRO A 11 -9.15 2.81 -0.43
N VAL A 12 -8.17 3.46 -1.07
CA VAL A 12 -6.88 3.81 -0.44
C VAL A 12 -7.02 4.56 0.90
N PRO A 13 -7.94 5.53 1.07
CA PRO A 13 -8.14 6.18 2.36
C PRO A 13 -8.56 5.23 3.49
N GLU A 14 -9.37 4.21 3.19
CA GLU A 14 -9.80 3.24 4.20
C GLU A 14 -8.62 2.38 4.67
N VAL A 15 -7.78 1.91 3.74
CA VAL A 15 -6.55 1.19 4.08
C VAL A 15 -5.60 2.09 4.87
N ALA A 16 -5.47 3.37 4.48
CA ALA A 16 -4.67 4.31 5.24
C ALA A 16 -5.17 4.45 6.68
N ASP A 17 -6.48 4.58 6.89
CA ASP A 17 -7.10 4.63 8.22
C ASP A 17 -6.85 3.37 9.05
N MET A 18 -6.91 2.17 8.43
CA MET A 18 -6.58 0.91 9.09
C MET A 18 -5.12 0.89 9.59
N PHE A 19 -4.19 1.41 8.78
CA PHE A 19 -2.76 1.42 9.10
C PHE A 19 -2.33 2.60 9.98
N ARG A 20 -3.23 3.54 10.34
CA ARG A 20 -2.91 4.67 11.24
C ARG A 20 -2.38 4.26 12.62
N ARG A 21 -2.70 3.05 13.08
CA ARG A 21 -2.26 2.53 14.39
C ARG A 21 -0.95 1.74 14.31
N VAL A 22 -0.39 1.55 13.12
CA VAL A 22 0.86 0.83 12.92
C VAL A 22 2.02 1.75 13.31
N GLU A 23 2.81 1.32 14.31
CA GLU A 23 3.87 2.13 14.92
C GLU A 23 5.19 2.17 14.12
N ILE A 24 5.29 1.41 13.02
CA ILE A 24 6.44 1.45 12.11
C ILE A 24 6.17 2.39 10.93
N PRO A 25 7.20 3.01 10.32
CA PRO A 25 7.01 3.74 9.08
C PRO A 25 6.44 2.83 8.00
N TRP A 26 5.42 3.29 7.29
CA TRP A 26 4.77 2.56 6.21
C TRP A 26 4.34 3.51 5.09
N TRP A 27 4.12 2.96 3.90
CA TRP A 27 3.65 3.67 2.71
C TRP A 27 2.67 2.82 1.90
N ILE A 28 1.75 3.48 1.19
CA ILE A 28 1.11 2.86 0.03
C ILE A 28 2.19 2.60 -1.02
N ALA A 29 2.19 1.41 -1.59
CA ALA A 29 3.16 0.95 -2.58
C ALA A 29 2.45 0.54 -3.89
N GLY A 30 3.22 -0.05 -4.81
CA GLY A 30 2.67 -0.59 -6.05
C GLY A 30 2.03 0.44 -6.97
N GLY A 31 0.96 0.04 -7.65
CA GLY A 31 0.27 0.85 -8.65
C GLY A 31 -0.37 2.12 -8.06
N HIS A 32 -1.00 2.01 -6.90
CA HIS A 32 -1.61 3.16 -6.22
C HIS A 32 -0.57 4.22 -5.82
N ALA A 33 0.64 3.83 -5.43
CA ALA A 33 1.70 4.80 -5.12
C ALA A 33 2.07 5.66 -6.33
N ILE A 34 2.08 5.08 -7.54
CA ILE A 34 2.36 5.80 -8.79
C ILE A 34 1.24 6.81 -9.07
N GLU A 35 -0.01 6.39 -8.97
CA GLU A 35 -1.16 7.27 -9.23
C GLU A 35 -1.25 8.41 -8.22
N LEU A 36 -0.94 8.15 -6.94
CA LEU A 36 -0.82 9.20 -5.92
C LEU A 36 0.31 10.19 -6.23
N ALA A 37 1.45 9.71 -6.72
CA ALA A 37 2.57 10.58 -7.09
C ALA A 37 2.29 11.43 -8.34
N VAL A 38 1.55 10.89 -9.32
CA VAL A 38 1.19 11.59 -10.56
C VAL A 38 -0.06 12.45 -10.39
N GLY A 39 -0.92 12.14 -9.41
CA GLY A 39 -2.17 12.86 -9.13
C GLY A 39 -3.33 12.49 -10.05
N ARG A 40 -3.32 11.30 -10.67
CA ARG A 40 -4.43 10.79 -11.51
C ARG A 40 -4.49 9.27 -11.53
N VAL A 41 -5.69 8.74 -11.74
CA VAL A 41 -5.94 7.32 -11.98
C VAL A 41 -5.46 6.93 -13.37
N ILE A 42 -4.81 5.77 -13.48
CA ILE A 42 -4.22 5.23 -14.72
C ILE A 42 -4.88 3.90 -15.10
N ARG A 43 -5.20 3.05 -14.12
CA ARG A 43 -5.86 1.75 -14.34
C ARG A 43 -6.72 1.35 -13.14
N GLU A 44 -7.51 0.29 -13.31
CA GLU A 44 -8.17 -0.40 -12.21
C GLU A 44 -7.14 -1.19 -11.37
N HIS A 45 -7.36 -1.28 -10.06
CA HIS A 45 -6.56 -2.07 -9.12
C HIS A 45 -7.51 -2.93 -8.29
N ASP A 46 -7.19 -4.22 -8.17
CA ASP A 46 -7.98 -5.17 -7.37
C ASP A 46 -7.43 -5.34 -5.95
N ASP A 47 -6.30 -4.69 -5.67
CA ASP A 47 -5.52 -4.77 -4.44
C ASP A 47 -4.87 -3.44 -4.05
N ILE A 48 -4.38 -3.37 -2.80
CA ILE A 48 -3.55 -2.27 -2.29
C ILE A 48 -2.31 -2.86 -1.64
N ASP A 49 -1.14 -2.49 -2.16
CA ASP A 49 0.13 -2.80 -1.53
C ASP A 49 0.45 -1.82 -0.41
N VAL A 50 0.78 -2.34 0.78
CA VAL A 50 1.31 -1.55 1.91
C VAL A 50 2.70 -2.03 2.26
N LEU A 51 3.68 -1.13 2.17
CA LEU A 51 5.08 -1.41 2.49
C LEU A 51 5.43 -0.86 3.87
N GLY A 52 5.86 -1.71 4.79
CA GLY A 52 6.35 -1.33 6.11
C GLY A 52 7.88 -1.40 6.20
N SER A 53 8.50 -0.43 6.86
CA SER A 53 9.93 -0.44 7.17
C SER A 53 10.18 -1.08 8.53
N VAL A 54 10.76 -2.29 8.52
CA VAL A 54 11.37 -2.90 9.70
C VAL A 54 12.85 -2.58 9.65
N ARG A 55 13.35 -1.73 10.56
CA ARG A 55 14.72 -1.21 10.48
C ARG A 55 15.77 -2.33 10.34
N ARG A 56 16.53 -2.32 9.25
CA ARG A 56 18.00 -2.33 9.27
C ARG A 56 18.56 -1.77 7.95
N ILE A 57 19.16 -0.58 8.04
CA ILE A 57 19.96 0.01 6.97
C ILE A 57 21.41 -0.45 7.16
N MET A 58 22.00 -1.13 6.16
CA MET A 58 23.45 -1.14 5.95
C MET A 58 23.72 -0.57 4.57
N VAL A 59 24.20 0.68 4.50
CA VAL A 59 24.80 1.22 3.28
C VAL A 59 26.31 1.13 3.45
N GLY A 60 26.90 0.09 2.87
CA GLY A 60 28.35 -0.10 2.76
C GLY A 60 28.78 0.07 1.31
N ALA A 61 28.68 1.28 0.76
CA ALA A 61 29.45 1.63 -0.43
C ALA A 61 30.85 2.04 0.06
N ARG A 62 31.77 1.08 0.17
CA ARG A 62 33.19 1.41 0.07
C ARG A 62 33.44 1.66 -1.41
N VAL A 63 33.69 2.93 -1.76
CA VAL A 63 34.45 3.28 -2.97
C VAL A 63 35.91 2.91 -2.78
#